data_AF-A0A3M2EBA0-F1
#
_entry.id   AF-A0A3M2EBA0-F1
#
_cell.length_a   1.000
_cell.length_b   1.000
_cell.length_c   1.000
_cell.angle_alpha   90.00
_cell.angle_beta   90.00
_cell.angle_gamma   90.00
#
_symmetry.space_group_name_H-M   'P 1'
#
loop_
_entity.id
_entity.type
_entity.pdbx_description
1 polymer ?
#
loop_
_entity_poly.entity_id
_entity_poly.type
_entity_poly.pdbx_seq_one_letter_code
_entity_poly.pdbx_strand_id
1 'polypeptide(L)'
;LNQSMQIASVQFRKGLWEGLGYIFSPIVIVLIAITAVSVVFGLRQAKAIRAEGEVPGAGKTAPLLFLSAVTAYVVAALINAALIPDYAWRDRVFPLTIATAALAGCALLMIQMWRKPGGDALFADREADPQENNVHGLWGTLAWFAALLALSSLVGFILALAAFLVTFIRYRAGRSWRFAVLYAAAGIAFICALAWTLNRDFPPGLLQAWVKLPWPLT
;
A
#
# COMPACT_ATOMS: atom_id res chain seq x y z
N LEU A 1 -13.28 -18.13 -10.41
CA LEU A 1 -14.47 -17.26 -10.31
C LEU A 1 -14.83 -17.08 -8.84
N ASN A 2 -15.09 -15.84 -8.40
CA ASN A 2 -15.31 -15.50 -6.98
C ASN A 2 -16.70 -15.97 -6.51
N GLN A 3 -16.75 -17.03 -5.70
CA GLN A 3 -17.99 -17.69 -5.24
C GLN A 3 -18.90 -16.77 -4.42
N SER A 4 -18.33 -15.82 -3.66
CA SER A 4 -19.07 -14.92 -2.78
C SER A 4 -20.02 -13.97 -3.52
N MET A 5 -19.61 -13.46 -4.69
CA MET A 5 -20.44 -12.57 -5.50
C MET A 5 -21.56 -13.31 -6.24
N GLN A 6 -21.31 -14.55 -6.65
CA GLN A 6 -22.37 -15.40 -7.22
C GLN A 6 -23.45 -15.65 -6.18
N ILE A 7 -23.04 -16.01 -4.96
CA ILE A 7 -23.94 -16.20 -3.82
C ILE A 7 -24.72 -14.91 -3.55
N ALA A 8 -24.05 -13.76 -3.40
CA ALA A 8 -24.72 -12.48 -3.16
C ALA A 8 -25.74 -12.14 -4.26
N SER A 9 -25.35 -12.26 -5.53
CA SER A 9 -26.23 -11.96 -6.67
C SER A 9 -27.46 -12.89 -6.76
N VAL A 10 -27.31 -14.15 -6.35
CA VAL A 10 -28.42 -15.12 -6.29
C VAL A 10 -29.35 -14.78 -5.13
N GLN A 11 -28.82 -14.38 -3.97
CA GLN A 11 -29.64 -14.02 -2.81
C GLN A 11 -30.44 -12.73 -3.06
N PHE A 12 -29.84 -11.69 -3.63
CA PHE A 12 -30.56 -10.46 -4.00
C PHE A 12 -31.60 -10.67 -5.11
N ARG A 13 -31.44 -11.71 -5.94
CA ARG A 13 -32.43 -12.08 -6.97
C ARG A 13 -33.63 -12.82 -6.38
N LYS A 14 -33.47 -13.50 -5.25
CA LYS A 14 -34.58 -14.16 -4.53
C LYS A 14 -35.47 -13.14 -3.81
N GLY A 15 -34.86 -12.07 -3.30
CA GLY A 15 -35.58 -10.95 -2.72
C GLY A 15 -34.65 -10.01 -1.95
N LEU A 16 -35.14 -8.80 -1.70
CA LEU A 16 -34.39 -7.78 -0.96
C LEU A 16 -34.07 -8.24 0.47
N TRP A 17 -34.98 -8.97 1.11
CA TRP A 17 -34.80 -9.48 2.48
C TRP A 17 -33.76 -10.59 2.55
N GLU A 18 -33.71 -11.51 1.59
CA GLU A 18 -32.66 -12.54 1.52
C GLU A 18 -31.28 -11.92 1.23
N GLY A 19 -31.22 -10.90 0.38
CA GLY A 19 -30.00 -10.13 0.13
C GLY A 19 -29.50 -9.39 1.37
N LEU A 20 -30.40 -8.75 2.11
CA LEU A 20 -30.07 -8.10 3.39
C LEU A 20 -29.62 -9.12 4.45
N GLY A 21 -30.22 -10.32 4.49
CA GLY A 21 -29.78 -11.40 5.37
C GLY A 21 -28.32 -11.81 5.16
N TYR A 22 -27.81 -11.72 3.92
CA TYR A 22 -26.39 -11.94 3.63
C TYR A 22 -25.49 -10.81 4.15
N ILE A 23 -25.93 -9.54 4.06
CA ILE A 23 -25.22 -8.38 4.62
C ILE A 23 -25.13 -8.47 6.15
N PHE A 24 -26.16 -8.98 6.80
CA PHE A 24 -26.16 -9.23 8.25
C PHE A 24 -25.61 -10.61 8.64
N SER A 25 -24.89 -11.28 7.74
CA SER A 25 -24.19 -12.51 8.12
C SER A 25 -23.09 -12.22 9.17
N PRO A 26 -22.80 -13.17 10.08
CA PRO A 26 -21.82 -12.97 11.15
C PRO A 26 -20.45 -12.48 10.65
N ILE A 27 -19.99 -12.99 9.49
CA ILE A 27 -18.71 -12.61 8.89
C ILE A 27 -18.72 -11.13 8.48
N VAL A 28 -19.77 -10.67 7.81
CA VAL A 28 -19.86 -9.28 7.33
C VAL A 28 -19.98 -8.31 8.50
N ILE A 29 -20.76 -8.67 9.54
CA ILE A 29 -20.87 -7.86 10.76
C ILE A 29 -19.50 -7.74 11.45
N VAL A 30 -18.75 -8.83 11.57
CA VAL A 30 -17.39 -8.81 12.14
C VAL A 30 -16.46 -7.91 11.32
N LEU A 31 -16.50 -7.99 9.98
CA LEU A 31 -15.71 -7.12 9.10
C LEU A 31 -16.08 -5.64 9.25
N ILE A 32 -17.38 -5.31 9.33
CA ILE A 32 -17.86 -3.95 9.56
C ILE A 32 -17.38 -3.45 10.92
N ALA A 33 -17.50 -4.26 11.97
CA ALA A 33 -17.07 -3.91 13.32
C ALA A 33 -15.56 -3.62 13.37
N ILE A 34 -14.73 -4.52 12.81
CA ILE A 34 -13.28 -4.32 12.76
C ILE A 34 -12.93 -3.08 11.93
N THR A 35 -13.61 -2.84 10.81
CA THR A 35 -13.40 -1.64 9.97
C THR A 35 -13.73 -0.37 10.75
N ALA A 36 -14.89 -0.31 11.40
CA ALA A 36 -15.31 0.84 12.19
C ALA A 36 -14.34 1.11 13.36
N VAL A 37 -13.94 0.05 14.07
CA VAL A 37 -12.92 0.11 15.13
C VAL A 37 -11.61 0.66 14.56
N SER A 38 -11.12 0.14 13.44
CA SER A 38 -9.89 0.60 12.79
C SER A 38 -9.95 2.07 12.38
N VAL A 39 -11.09 2.53 11.84
CA VAL A 39 -11.29 3.94 11.46
C VAL A 39 -11.30 4.83 12.71
N VAL A 40 -12.02 4.45 13.77
CA VAL A 40 -12.07 5.22 15.02
C VAL A 40 -10.70 5.32 15.68
N PHE A 41 -9.97 4.21 15.80
CA PHE A 41 -8.62 4.21 16.34
C PHE A 41 -7.65 4.99 15.44
N GLY A 42 -7.75 4.84 14.11
CA GLY A 42 -6.96 5.60 13.16
C GLY A 42 -7.17 7.11 13.29
N LEU A 43 -8.42 7.57 13.36
CA LEU A 43 -8.75 8.98 13.55
C LEU A 43 -8.31 9.52 14.92
N ARG A 44 -8.40 8.71 15.97
CA ARG A 44 -7.93 9.08 17.32
C ARG A 44 -6.40 9.19 17.37
N GLN A 45 -5.69 8.27 16.72
CA GLN A 45 -4.22 8.27 16.67
C GLN A 45 -3.66 9.28 15.67
N ALA A 46 -4.42 9.70 14.66
CA ALA A 46 -3.97 10.71 13.69
C ALA A 46 -3.52 12.03 14.33
N LYS A 47 -4.06 12.38 15.52
CA LYS A 47 -3.62 13.56 16.28
C LYS A 47 -2.26 13.35 16.96
N ALA A 48 -1.92 12.12 17.33
CA ALA A 48 -0.61 11.75 17.89
C ALA A 48 0.48 11.58 16.82
N ILE A 49 0.09 11.43 15.54
CA ILE A 49 1.00 11.37 14.39
C ILE A 49 1.33 12.77 13.85
N ARG A 50 0.65 13.82 14.34
CA ARG A 50 1.03 15.20 13.98
C ARG A 50 2.48 15.43 14.39
N ALA A 51 3.25 15.96 13.46
CA ALA A 51 4.63 16.38 13.64
C ALA A 51 4.81 17.10 14.98
N GLU A 52 5.55 16.48 15.91
CA GLU A 52 6.10 17.21 17.05
C GLU A 52 6.96 18.36 16.51
N GLY A 53 6.64 19.59 16.95
CA GLY A 53 7.43 20.80 16.67
C GLY A 53 6.87 21.74 15.59
N GLU A 54 7.32 22.99 15.63
CA GLU A 54 7.15 23.95 14.54
C GLU A 54 8.01 23.49 13.36
N VAL A 55 7.39 22.91 12.33
CA VAL A 55 8.07 22.63 11.07
C VAL A 55 8.02 23.89 10.21
N PRO A 56 9.15 24.48 9.82
CA PRO A 56 9.15 25.65 8.94
C PRO A 56 8.47 25.29 7.62
N GLY A 57 7.45 26.06 7.24
CA GLY A 57 6.79 25.89 5.95
C GLY A 57 7.70 26.33 4.81
N ALA A 58 8.11 25.40 3.94
CA ALA A 58 8.98 25.65 2.78
C ALA A 58 8.24 26.28 1.57
N GLY A 59 7.13 26.98 1.83
CA GLY A 59 6.25 27.55 0.80
C GLY A 59 5.24 26.56 0.22
N LYS A 60 4.37 27.06 -0.67
CA LYS A 60 3.23 26.28 -1.19
C LYS A 60 3.54 25.49 -2.47
N THR A 61 4.58 25.88 -3.21
CA THR A 61 4.81 25.43 -4.58
C THR A 61 5.14 23.94 -4.65
N ALA A 62 6.12 23.47 -3.87
CA ALA A 62 6.53 22.07 -3.88
C ALA A 62 5.40 21.12 -3.42
N PRO A 63 4.70 21.38 -2.29
CA PRO A 63 3.54 20.56 -1.91
C PRO A 63 2.41 20.56 -2.94
N LEU A 64 2.12 21.71 -3.57
CA LEU A 64 1.08 21.80 -4.61
C LEU A 64 1.45 21.03 -5.88
N LEU A 65 2.72 21.10 -6.30
CA LEU A 65 3.21 20.36 -7.47
C LEU A 65 3.22 18.84 -7.20
N PHE A 66 3.57 18.44 -5.98
CA PHE A 66 3.46 17.06 -5.56
C PHE A 66 2.00 16.57 -5.59
N LEU A 67 1.08 17.31 -4.96
CA LEU A 67 -0.34 16.93 -4.95
C LEU A 67 -0.95 16.93 -6.36
N SER A 68 -0.53 17.84 -7.24
CA SER A 68 -1.01 17.87 -8.62
C SER A 68 -0.50 16.66 -9.42
N ALA A 69 0.77 16.26 -9.24
CA ALA A 69 1.31 15.04 -9.83
C ALA A 69 0.58 13.78 -9.35
N VAL A 70 0.32 13.67 -8.04
CA VAL A 70 -0.49 12.58 -7.46
C VAL A 70 -1.91 12.58 -8.05
N THR A 71 -2.54 13.76 -8.13
CA THR A 71 -3.89 13.89 -8.70
C THR A 71 -3.91 13.45 -10.17
N ALA A 72 -2.94 13.89 -10.97
CA ALA A 72 -2.82 13.49 -12.37
C ALA A 72 -2.63 11.98 -12.51
N TYR A 73 -1.79 11.37 -11.68
CA TYR A 73 -1.62 9.92 -11.63
C TYR A 73 -2.92 9.19 -11.28
N VAL A 74 -3.66 9.64 -10.27
CA VAL A 74 -4.95 9.03 -9.88
C VAL A 74 -6.00 9.20 -10.99
N VAL A 75 -6.04 10.35 -11.69
CA VAL A 75 -6.90 10.53 -12.86
C VAL A 75 -6.52 9.54 -13.97
N ALA A 76 -5.23 9.41 -14.28
CA ALA A 76 -4.77 8.44 -15.28
C ALA A 76 -5.14 7.00 -14.89
N ALA A 77 -4.95 6.62 -13.62
CA ALA A 77 -5.35 5.32 -13.10
C ALA A 77 -6.87 5.09 -13.18
N LEU A 78 -7.68 6.11 -12.89
CA LEU A 78 -9.13 6.05 -13.02
C LEU A 78 -9.57 5.86 -14.48
N ILE A 79 -8.97 6.61 -15.41
CA ILE A 79 -9.22 6.45 -16.85
C ILE A 79 -8.83 5.03 -17.29
N ASN A 80 -7.65 4.56 -16.91
CA ASN A 80 -7.19 3.22 -17.25
C ASN A 80 -8.13 2.13 -16.70
N ALA A 81 -8.60 2.28 -15.46
CA ALA A 81 -9.60 1.37 -14.88
C ALA A 81 -10.96 1.45 -15.60
N ALA A 82 -11.39 2.65 -16.01
CA ALA A 82 -12.65 2.84 -16.73
C ALA A 82 -12.62 2.20 -18.13
N LEU A 83 -11.46 2.10 -18.76
CA LEU A 83 -11.26 1.46 -20.06
C LEU A 83 -11.30 -0.08 -20.01
N ILE A 84 -11.35 -0.69 -18.82
CA ILE A 84 -11.51 -2.14 -18.70
C ILE A 84 -12.85 -2.56 -19.34
N PRO A 85 -12.83 -3.51 -20.29
CA PRO A 85 -14.02 -3.95 -21.01
C PRO A 85 -15.12 -4.51 -20.11
N ASP A 86 -16.38 -4.42 -20.54
CA ASP A 86 -17.54 -4.84 -19.75
C ASP A 86 -17.53 -6.35 -19.40
N TYR A 87 -16.93 -7.20 -20.23
CA TYR A 87 -16.79 -8.63 -19.90
C TYR A 87 -15.91 -8.85 -18.65
N ALA A 88 -15.01 -7.91 -18.35
CA ALA A 88 -14.14 -7.89 -17.18
C ALA A 88 -14.56 -6.80 -16.17
N TRP A 89 -15.83 -6.39 -16.16
CA TRP A 89 -16.32 -5.28 -15.32
C TRP A 89 -15.98 -5.41 -13.82
N ARG A 90 -15.80 -6.63 -13.32
CA ARG A 90 -15.43 -6.90 -11.92
C ARG A 90 -14.06 -6.33 -11.58
N ASP A 91 -13.15 -6.32 -12.54
CA ASP A 91 -11.76 -5.91 -12.35
C ASP A 91 -11.64 -4.37 -12.30
N ARG A 92 -12.67 -3.63 -12.78
CA ARG A 92 -12.75 -2.16 -12.66
C ARG A 92 -13.46 -1.65 -11.40
N VAL A 93 -14.31 -2.44 -10.74
CA VAL A 93 -15.10 -1.95 -9.58
C VAL A 93 -14.17 -1.44 -8.47
N PHE A 94 -13.22 -2.28 -8.04
CA PHE A 94 -12.33 -1.91 -6.95
C PHE A 94 -11.45 -0.70 -7.31
N PRO A 95 -10.71 -0.69 -8.43
CA PRO A 95 -9.92 0.47 -8.82
C PRO A 95 -10.73 1.76 -8.98
N LEU A 96 -11.94 1.70 -9.56
CA LEU A 96 -12.79 2.88 -9.73
C LEU A 96 -13.25 3.45 -8.37
N THR A 97 -13.71 2.59 -7.46
CA THR A 97 -14.16 3.04 -6.12
C THR A 97 -13.04 3.68 -5.31
N ILE A 98 -11.84 3.10 -5.31
CA ILE A 98 -10.69 3.65 -4.58
C ILE A 98 -10.18 4.92 -5.26
N ALA A 99 -10.07 4.94 -6.59
CA ALA A 99 -9.60 6.12 -7.32
C ALA A 99 -10.57 7.32 -7.15
N THR A 100 -11.89 7.08 -7.18
CA THR A 100 -12.88 8.15 -6.94
C THR A 100 -12.80 8.71 -5.52
N ALA A 101 -12.70 7.85 -4.50
CA ALA A 101 -12.50 8.30 -3.12
C ALA A 101 -11.17 9.07 -2.95
N ALA A 102 -10.09 8.60 -3.59
CA ALA A 102 -8.80 9.27 -3.58
C ALA A 102 -8.88 10.65 -4.26
N LEU A 103 -9.55 10.77 -5.41
CA LEU A 103 -9.76 12.06 -6.09
C LEU A 103 -10.56 13.05 -5.23
N ALA A 104 -11.59 12.57 -4.52
CA ALA A 104 -12.32 13.41 -3.58
C ALA A 104 -11.39 13.93 -2.47
N GLY A 105 -10.52 13.08 -1.93
CA GLY A 105 -9.49 13.46 -0.97
C GLY A 105 -8.48 14.48 -1.54
N CYS A 106 -7.97 14.23 -2.74
CA CYS A 106 -7.07 15.15 -3.45
C CYS A 106 -7.73 16.51 -3.70
N ALA A 107 -8.99 16.54 -4.13
CA ALA A 107 -9.75 17.77 -4.35
C ALA A 107 -9.94 18.54 -3.03
N LEU A 108 -10.32 17.87 -1.95
CA LEU A 108 -10.45 18.48 -0.62
C LEU A 108 -9.12 19.07 -0.14
N LEU A 109 -8.00 18.35 -0.33
CA LEU A 109 -6.67 18.86 0.02
C LEU A 109 -6.27 20.05 -0.86
N MET A 110 -6.53 19.99 -2.16
CA MET A 110 -6.23 21.09 -3.09
C MET A 110 -6.98 22.37 -2.70
N ILE A 111 -8.28 22.24 -2.35
CA ILE A 111 -9.10 23.35 -1.85
C ILE A 111 -8.53 23.90 -0.53
N GLN A 112 -8.12 23.03 0.39
CA GLN A 112 -7.51 23.46 1.65
C GLN A 112 -6.19 24.19 1.44
N MET A 113 -5.33 23.70 0.54
CA MET A 113 -4.05 24.35 0.20
C MET A 113 -4.24 25.69 -0.50
N TRP A 114 -5.29 25.82 -1.30
CA TRP A 114 -5.63 27.10 -1.91
C TRP A 114 -6.06 28.13 -0.87
N ARG A 115 -6.84 27.72 0.14
CA ARG A 115 -7.39 28.62 1.18
C ARG A 115 -6.43 28.95 2.32
N LYS A 116 -5.57 28.01 2.74
CA LYS A 116 -4.68 28.18 3.91
C LYS A 116 -3.45 29.02 3.60
N PRO A 117 -2.89 29.82 4.53
CA PRO A 117 -1.65 30.57 4.32
C PRO A 117 -0.42 29.65 4.19
N GLY A 118 0.66 30.13 3.58
CA GLY A 118 1.84 29.29 3.27
C GLY A 118 2.62 28.76 4.48
N GLY A 119 2.42 29.31 5.67
CA GLY A 119 2.99 28.83 6.93
C GLY A 119 2.11 27.82 7.68
N ASP A 120 1.01 27.36 7.10
CA ASP A 120 0.17 26.32 7.71
C ASP A 120 0.89 24.97 7.71
N ALA A 121 0.67 24.15 8.75
CA ALA A 121 1.25 22.82 8.88
C ALA A 121 0.93 21.87 7.70
N LEU A 122 -0.08 22.19 6.89
CA LEU A 122 -0.35 21.50 5.62
C LEU A 122 0.81 21.58 4.60
N PHE A 123 1.67 22.60 4.72
CA PHE A 123 2.84 22.82 3.87
C PHE A 123 4.16 22.47 4.58
N ALA A 124 4.08 21.73 5.70
CA ALA A 124 5.26 21.27 6.42
C ALA A 124 6.08 20.33 5.53
N ASP A 125 7.34 20.69 5.31
CA ASP A 125 8.31 19.88 4.56
C ASP A 125 9.55 19.70 5.43
N ARG A 126 9.78 18.47 5.89
CA ARG A 126 10.91 18.15 6.76
C ARG A 126 12.19 17.90 6.00
N GLU A 127 12.11 17.49 4.73
CA GLU A 127 13.33 17.34 3.92
C GLU A 127 14.06 18.68 3.71
N ALA A 128 13.31 19.78 3.78
CA ALA A 128 13.83 21.14 3.70
C ALA A 128 14.29 21.71 5.06
N ASP A 129 14.09 21.00 6.17
CA ASP A 129 14.48 21.46 7.51
C ASP A 129 16.00 21.35 7.70
N PRO A 130 16.72 22.48 7.81
CA PRO A 130 18.18 22.47 7.98
C PRO A 130 18.63 21.82 9.30
N GLN A 131 17.72 21.68 10.27
CA GLN A 131 18.01 21.10 11.58
C GLN A 131 17.76 19.58 11.62
N GLU A 132 17.13 19.01 10.59
CA GLU A 132 16.81 17.58 10.56
C GLU A 132 18.05 16.74 10.20
N ASN A 133 18.69 16.16 11.22
CA ASN A 133 19.78 15.20 11.05
C ASN A 133 19.26 13.79 10.75
N ASN A 134 18.69 13.61 9.55
CA ASN A 134 18.30 12.28 9.08
C ASN A 134 19.55 11.42 8.80
N VAL A 135 19.73 10.34 9.57
CA VAL A 135 20.84 9.38 9.40
C VAL A 135 20.85 8.78 7.97
N HIS A 136 19.69 8.71 7.33
CA HIS A 136 19.57 8.29 5.94
C HIS A 136 18.52 9.12 5.20
N GLY A 137 18.86 9.60 3.99
CA GLY A 137 17.93 10.35 3.15
C GLY A 137 16.82 9.50 2.52
N LEU A 138 15.72 10.16 2.14
CA LEU A 138 14.55 9.53 1.52
C LEU A 138 14.91 8.80 0.23
N TRP A 139 15.57 9.48 -0.72
CA TRP A 139 15.88 8.92 -2.04
C TRP A 139 16.75 7.66 -1.99
N GLY A 140 17.76 7.65 -1.10
CA GLY A 140 18.58 6.46 -0.87
C GLY A 140 17.74 5.31 -0.32
N THR A 141 16.77 5.59 0.54
CA THR A 141 15.84 4.58 1.08
C THR A 141 14.87 4.06 0.02
N LEU A 142 14.33 4.95 -0.82
CA LEU A 142 13.44 4.59 -1.91
C LEU A 142 14.14 3.71 -2.94
N ALA A 143 15.43 3.99 -3.22
CA ALA A 143 16.26 3.17 -4.09
C ALA A 143 16.41 1.72 -3.59
N TRP A 144 16.44 1.47 -2.28
CA TRP A 144 16.44 0.11 -1.73
C TRP A 144 15.16 -0.67 -2.09
N PHE A 145 14.00 -0.02 -2.02
CA PHE A 145 12.73 -0.64 -2.43
C PHE A 145 12.66 -0.84 -3.95
N ALA A 146 13.10 0.14 -4.74
CA ALA A 146 13.19 -0.02 -6.19
C ALA A 146 14.13 -1.18 -6.58
N ALA A 147 15.26 -1.32 -5.88
CA ALA A 147 16.18 -2.44 -6.05
C ALA A 147 15.52 -3.77 -5.69
N LEU A 148 14.70 -3.84 -4.63
CA LEU A 148 13.91 -5.04 -4.33
C LEU A 148 12.96 -5.41 -5.48
N LEU A 149 12.26 -4.44 -6.07
CA LEU A 149 11.38 -4.69 -7.22
C LEU A 149 12.16 -5.21 -8.43
N ALA A 150 13.27 -4.55 -8.78
CA ALA A 150 14.11 -4.97 -9.90
C ALA A 150 14.72 -6.36 -9.66
N LEU A 151 15.19 -6.64 -8.44
CA LEU A 151 15.78 -7.94 -8.12
C LEU A 151 14.70 -9.03 -8.08
N SER A 152 13.48 -8.72 -7.65
CA SER A 152 12.34 -9.65 -7.71
C SER A 152 11.99 -10.04 -9.14
N SER A 153 12.01 -9.10 -10.09
CA SER A 153 11.76 -9.43 -11.50
C SER A 153 12.90 -10.24 -12.14
N LEU A 154 14.13 -10.13 -11.62
CA LEU A 154 15.28 -10.86 -12.14
C LEU A 154 15.40 -12.27 -11.56
N VAL A 155 15.33 -12.45 -10.24
CA VAL A 155 15.64 -13.73 -9.57
C VAL A 155 14.46 -14.33 -8.80
N GLY A 156 13.30 -13.69 -8.81
CA GLY A 156 12.12 -14.14 -8.09
C GLY A 156 12.02 -13.54 -6.68
N PHE A 157 10.78 -13.45 -6.19
CA PHE A 157 10.45 -12.68 -5.00
C PHE A 157 11.18 -13.14 -3.73
N ILE A 158 11.23 -14.46 -3.45
CA ILE A 158 11.82 -14.96 -2.20
C ILE A 158 13.33 -14.74 -2.13
N LEU A 159 14.06 -15.01 -3.23
CA LEU A 159 15.49 -14.72 -3.29
C LEU A 159 15.76 -13.23 -3.16
N ALA A 160 14.94 -12.41 -3.82
CA ALA A 160 15.07 -10.96 -3.74
C ALA A 160 14.82 -10.41 -2.34
N LEU A 161 13.76 -10.89 -1.71
CA LEU A 161 13.41 -10.53 -0.35
C LEU A 161 14.48 -10.97 0.64
N ALA A 162 15.08 -12.16 0.47
CA ALA A 162 16.15 -12.64 1.33
C ALA A 162 17.39 -11.74 1.25
N ALA A 163 17.84 -11.44 0.03
CA ALA A 163 18.97 -10.54 -0.20
C ALA A 163 18.67 -9.14 0.37
N PHE A 164 17.47 -8.61 0.11
CA PHE A 164 17.03 -7.31 0.61
C PHE A 164 17.00 -7.27 2.14
N LEU A 165 16.34 -8.22 2.82
CA LEU A 165 16.23 -8.20 4.28
C LEU A 165 17.59 -8.26 4.97
N VAL A 166 18.48 -9.16 4.51
CA VAL A 166 19.82 -9.29 5.10
C VAL A 166 20.64 -8.01 4.88
N THR A 167 20.69 -7.51 3.66
CA THR A 167 21.50 -6.32 3.33
C THR A 167 20.92 -5.05 3.94
N PHE A 168 19.60 -4.89 3.92
CA PHE A 168 18.92 -3.75 4.53
C PHE A 168 19.14 -3.72 6.04
N ILE A 169 18.95 -4.83 6.76
CA ILE A 169 19.19 -4.86 8.21
C ILE A 169 20.68 -4.64 8.52
N ARG A 170 21.59 -5.17 7.70
CA ARG A 170 23.03 -5.00 7.91
C ARG A 170 23.49 -3.56 7.70
N TYR A 171 23.07 -2.92 6.61
CA TYR A 171 23.59 -1.63 6.18
C TYR A 171 22.72 -0.45 6.64
N ARG A 172 21.39 -0.60 6.63
CA ARG A 172 20.46 0.48 7.00
C ARG A 172 20.11 0.46 8.49
N ALA A 173 19.98 -0.71 9.10
CA ALA A 173 19.76 -0.79 10.54
C ALA A 173 21.07 -0.90 11.35
N GLY A 174 22.23 -1.02 10.67
CA GLY A 174 23.54 -1.09 11.31
C GLY A 174 23.74 -2.30 12.23
N ARG A 175 22.94 -3.36 12.06
CA ARG A 175 22.98 -4.55 12.94
C ARG A 175 23.98 -5.59 12.45
N SER A 176 24.37 -6.49 13.36
CA SER A 176 25.32 -7.55 13.06
C SER A 176 24.77 -8.56 12.05
N TRP A 177 25.65 -9.25 11.32
CA TRP A 177 25.27 -10.29 10.35
C TRP A 177 24.40 -11.39 10.96
N ARG A 178 24.69 -11.81 12.19
CA ARG A 178 23.88 -12.82 12.91
C ARG A 178 22.45 -12.34 13.08
N PHE A 179 22.27 -11.10 13.52
CA PHE A 179 20.95 -10.50 13.69
C PHE A 179 20.23 -10.37 12.35
N ALA A 180 20.91 -9.87 11.32
CA ALA A 180 20.33 -9.70 9.98
C ALA A 180 19.85 -11.03 9.38
N VAL A 181 20.68 -12.07 9.43
CA VAL A 181 20.33 -13.40 8.90
C VAL A 181 19.20 -14.04 9.70
N LEU A 182 19.22 -13.96 11.03
CA LEU A 182 18.17 -14.55 11.87
C LEU A 182 16.81 -13.91 11.62
N TYR A 183 16.74 -12.57 11.60
CA TYR A 183 15.49 -11.86 11.34
C TYR A 183 15.01 -12.01 9.90
N ALA A 184 15.92 -12.03 8.92
CA ALA A 184 15.56 -12.33 7.55
C ALA A 184 14.98 -13.75 7.41
N ALA A 185 15.62 -14.75 8.02
CA ALA A 185 15.14 -16.13 8.02
C ALA A 185 13.76 -16.25 8.66
N ALA A 186 13.53 -15.59 9.81
CA ALA A 186 12.23 -15.57 10.47
C ALA A 186 11.16 -14.90 9.60
N GLY A 187 11.46 -13.75 8.97
CA GLY A 187 10.54 -13.05 8.07
C GLY A 187 10.18 -13.86 6.83
N ILE A 188 11.16 -14.53 6.21
CA ILE A 188 10.93 -15.43 5.07
C ILE A 188 10.09 -16.62 5.51
N ALA A 189 10.42 -17.27 6.62
CA ALA A 189 9.65 -18.40 7.15
C ALA A 189 8.19 -18.01 7.40
N PHE A 190 7.95 -16.83 7.98
CA PHE A 190 6.61 -16.29 8.19
C PHE A 190 5.85 -16.09 6.88
N ILE A 191 6.45 -15.46 5.87
CA ILE A 191 5.81 -15.24 4.57
C ILE A 191 5.56 -16.56 3.83
N CYS A 192 6.49 -17.51 3.88
CA CYS A 192 6.30 -18.85 3.33
C CYS A 192 5.16 -19.60 4.03
N ALA A 193 5.03 -19.48 5.36
CA ALA A 193 3.92 -20.05 6.10
C ALA A 193 2.57 -19.42 5.71
N LEU A 194 2.52 -18.11 5.50
CA LEU A 194 1.32 -17.44 4.99
C LEU A 194 0.96 -17.89 3.57
N ALA A 195 1.95 -17.98 2.68
CA ALA A 195 1.72 -18.44 1.31
C ALA A 195 1.22 -19.89 1.27
N TRP A 196 1.79 -20.75 2.12
CA TRP A 196 1.33 -22.14 2.28
C TRP A 196 -0.11 -22.22 2.82
N THR A 197 -0.45 -21.46 3.86
CA THR A 197 -1.83 -21.46 4.41
C THR A 197 -2.86 -20.88 3.44
N LEU A 198 -2.45 -19.92 2.60
CA LEU A 198 -3.29 -19.32 1.57
C LEU A 198 -3.29 -20.09 0.25
N ASN A 199 -2.49 -21.16 0.14
CA ASN A 199 -2.25 -21.92 -1.09
C ASN A 199 -1.93 -20.99 -2.29
N ARG A 200 -0.97 -20.09 -2.07
CA ARG A 200 -0.51 -19.09 -3.03
C ARG A 200 0.95 -19.28 -3.36
N ASP A 201 1.26 -19.12 -4.64
CA ASP A 201 2.65 -19.08 -5.12
C ASP A 201 3.20 -17.66 -5.12
N PHE A 202 4.53 -17.57 -5.06
CA PHE A 202 5.25 -16.31 -5.17
C PHE A 202 5.49 -15.93 -6.63
N PRO A 203 5.61 -14.63 -6.95
CA PRO A 203 5.94 -14.20 -8.30
C PRO A 203 7.32 -14.73 -8.73
N PRO A 204 7.41 -15.45 -9.87
CA PRO A 204 8.69 -15.88 -10.42
C PRO A 204 9.42 -14.69 -11.05
N GLY A 205 10.75 -14.77 -11.08
CA GLY A 205 11.60 -13.84 -11.83
C GLY A 205 12.06 -14.44 -13.15
N LEU A 206 12.91 -13.70 -13.86
CA LEU A 206 13.49 -14.13 -15.12
C LEU A 206 14.33 -15.41 -14.94
N LEU A 207 15.03 -15.58 -13.83
CA LEU A 207 15.83 -16.77 -13.51
C LEU A 207 15.01 -18.06 -13.59
N GLN A 208 13.79 -18.03 -13.07
CA GLN A 208 12.86 -19.15 -13.07
C GLN A 208 12.42 -19.57 -14.48
N ALA A 209 12.56 -18.68 -15.48
CA ALA A 209 12.31 -19.01 -16.88
C ALA A 209 13.41 -19.93 -17.47
N TRP A 210 14.61 -19.91 -16.90
CA TRP A 210 15.76 -20.71 -17.36
C TRP A 210 16.04 -21.90 -16.45
N VAL A 211 15.74 -21.79 -15.16
CA VAL A 211 16.05 -22.78 -14.14
C VAL A 211 14.80 -23.12 -13.33
N LYS A 212 14.43 -24.41 -13.32
CA LYS A 212 13.34 -24.89 -12.45
C LYS A 212 13.86 -25.07 -11.03
N LEU A 213 13.48 -24.16 -10.15
CA LEU A 213 13.80 -24.24 -8.72
C LEU A 213 12.61 -24.83 -7.93
N PRO A 214 12.86 -25.50 -6.80
CA PRO A 214 11.79 -26.03 -5.94
C PRO A 214 11.12 -24.90 -5.15
N TRP A 215 9.87 -25.12 -4.73
CA TRP A 215 9.16 -24.19 -3.85
C TRP A 215 9.93 -24.03 -2.54
N PRO A 216 10.09 -22.81 -1.98
CA PRO A 216 9.41 -21.54 -2.33
C PRO A 216 10.17 -20.67 -3.36
N LEU A 217 11.16 -21.22 -4.06
CA LEU A 217 12.02 -20.50 -5.02
C LEU A 217 11.56 -20.63 -6.49
N THR A 218 10.42 -21.29 -6.68
CA THR A 218 9.75 -21.56 -7.97
C THR A 218 9.51 -20.34 -8.82
#